data_AF-A0A8H7FV67-F1
#
_entry.id   AF-A0A8H7FV67-F1
#
_cell.length_a   1.000
_cell.length_b   1.000
_cell.length_c   1.000
_cell.angle_alpha   90.00
_cell.angle_beta   90.00
_cell.angle_gamma   90.00
#
_symmetry.space_group_name_H-M   'P 1'
#
loop_
_entity.id
_entity.type
_entity.pdbx_description
1 polymer ?
#
loop_
_entity_poly.entity_id
_entity_poly.type
_entity_poly.pdbx_seq_one_letter_code
_entity_poly.pdbx_strand_id
1 'polypeptide(L)'
;MLEPEEARGQRGTIGLWKEFFHELTIQYGQRDEKEGAKKELTALFINTDLAHKNFVKYAKKFRTLGRISGYEDNLLIDKLNLVIEKDICLALIGYKSGNNLPTKWGEYLDLLLEIFKDVHPDKVQGRVFGRDKGPSDAMDVNSVETKTSKGKKGKGKAKE
;
A
#
# COMPACT_ATOMS: atom_id res chain seq x y z
N MET A 1 -28.62 9.93 75.59
CA MET A 1 -27.99 11.03 74.83
C MET A 1 -26.97 10.38 73.92
N LEU A 2 -27.29 10.25 72.62
CA LEU A 2 -26.43 9.59 71.63
C LEU A 2 -25.45 10.62 71.06
N GLU A 3 -24.17 10.26 71.08
CA GLU A 3 -23.08 10.95 70.36
C GLU A 3 -23.25 10.75 68.83
N PRO A 4 -23.02 11.76 67.98
CA PRO A 4 -22.82 11.54 66.56
C PRO A 4 -21.32 11.52 66.21
N GLU A 5 -20.80 10.33 65.96
CA GLU A 5 -19.57 10.11 65.20
C GLU A 5 -19.92 10.16 63.70
N GLU A 6 -19.76 11.31 63.06
CA GLU A 6 -19.91 11.41 61.60
C GLU A 6 -18.56 11.62 60.89
N ALA A 7 -18.11 10.50 60.31
CA ALA A 7 -17.45 10.39 59.01
C ALA A 7 -16.17 11.22 58.80
N ARG A 8 -15.05 10.66 59.27
CA ARG A 8 -13.76 10.86 58.61
C ARG A 8 -13.89 10.44 57.14
N GLY A 9 -13.84 11.41 56.24
CA GLY A 9 -13.78 11.17 54.80
C GLY A 9 -12.70 10.14 54.48
N GLN A 10 -13.12 8.99 53.94
CA GLN A 10 -12.23 7.97 53.42
C GLN A 10 -11.34 8.60 52.35
N ARG A 11 -10.07 8.88 52.71
CA ARG A 11 -8.99 9.03 51.73
C ARG A 11 -8.60 7.65 51.19
N GLY A 12 -9.57 6.93 50.63
CA GLY A 12 -9.33 5.71 49.88
C GLY A 12 -9.41 6.06 48.41
N THR A 13 -8.31 6.02 47.67
CA THR A 13 -8.34 5.95 46.18
C THR A 13 -6.96 5.91 45.53
N ILE A 14 -5.86 6.23 46.22
CA ILE A 14 -4.53 6.17 45.59
C ILE A 14 -4.10 4.72 45.29
N GLY A 15 -4.41 3.77 46.17
CA GLY A 15 -4.16 2.34 45.96
C GLY A 15 -5.04 1.73 44.86
N LEU A 16 -6.34 2.03 44.90
CA LEU A 16 -7.34 1.51 43.95
C LEU A 16 -7.10 2.00 42.52
N TRP A 17 -6.71 3.28 42.36
CA TRP A 17 -6.42 3.85 41.05
C TRP A 17 -5.15 3.26 40.43
N LYS A 18 -4.12 3.01 41.24
CA LYS A 18 -2.86 2.40 40.79
C LYS A 18 -3.08 0.94 40.37
N GLU A 19 -3.88 0.19 41.12
CA GLU A 19 -4.27 -1.19 40.80
C GLU A 19 -5.11 -1.25 39.52
N PHE A 20 -6.11 -0.37 39.38
CA PHE A 20 -6.91 -0.26 38.16
C PHE A 20 -6.06 0.07 36.92
N PHE A 21 -5.12 1.02 37.04
CA PHE A 21 -4.21 1.36 35.93
C PHE A 21 -3.26 0.21 35.60
N HIS A 22 -2.81 -0.55 36.60
CA HIS A 22 -1.99 -1.74 36.41
C HIS A 22 -2.76 -2.83 35.67
N GLU A 23 -4.01 -3.07 36.04
CA GLU A 23 -4.91 -4.02 35.38
C GLU A 23 -5.19 -3.61 33.93
N LEU A 24 -5.46 -2.32 33.68
CA LEU A 24 -5.56 -1.78 32.32
C LEU A 24 -4.27 -1.94 31.52
N THR A 25 -3.10 -1.76 32.14
CA THR A 25 -1.80 -1.94 31.46
C THR A 25 -1.52 -3.42 31.16
N ILE A 26 -1.97 -4.34 32.01
CA ILE A 26 -1.82 -5.77 31.74
C ILE A 26 -2.76 -6.21 30.61
N GLN A 27 -4.02 -5.74 30.64
CA GLN A 27 -5.08 -6.18 29.73
C GLN A 27 -5.01 -5.46 28.37
N TYR A 28 -4.65 -4.17 28.38
CA TYR A 28 -4.69 -3.26 27.23
C TYR A 28 -3.41 -2.44 27.06
N GLY A 29 -2.42 -2.59 27.93
CA GLY A 29 -1.14 -1.92 27.73
C GLY A 29 -0.59 -2.34 26.38
N GLN A 30 -0.05 -1.36 25.65
CA GLN A 30 0.58 -1.56 24.35
C GLN A 30 1.46 -2.81 24.43
N ARG A 31 1.04 -3.89 23.74
CA ARG A 31 1.97 -4.96 23.37
C ARG A 31 3.14 -4.24 22.73
N ASP A 32 4.34 -4.49 23.25
CA ASP A 32 5.57 -3.87 22.79
C ASP A 32 5.51 -3.63 21.28
N GLU A 33 5.38 -2.35 20.88
CA GLU A 33 5.15 -1.98 19.47
C GLU A 33 6.30 -2.49 18.59
N LYS A 34 7.50 -2.61 19.18
CA LYS A 34 8.66 -3.19 18.51
C LYS A 34 8.46 -4.67 18.26
N GLU A 35 7.97 -5.41 19.24
CA GLU A 35 7.68 -6.84 19.11
C GLU A 35 6.53 -7.10 18.13
N GLY A 36 5.49 -6.27 18.15
CA GLY A 36 4.42 -6.28 17.15
C GLY A 36 4.97 -6.04 15.74
N ALA A 37 5.77 -4.99 15.57
CA ALA A 37 6.38 -4.67 14.29
C ALA A 37 7.32 -5.77 13.80
N LYS A 38 8.10 -6.40 14.69
CA LYS A 38 8.96 -7.55 14.35
C LYS A 38 8.16 -8.74 13.84
N LYS A 39 7.04 -9.08 14.48
CA LYS A 39 6.15 -10.17 14.05
C LYS A 39 5.53 -9.88 12.69
N GLU A 40 5.00 -8.67 12.50
CA GLU A 40 4.42 -8.26 11.22
C GLU A 40 5.47 -8.21 10.10
N LEU A 41 6.68 -7.76 10.40
CA LEU A 41 7.76 -7.67 9.44
C LEU A 41 8.30 -9.05 9.06
N THR A 42 8.35 -9.98 10.01
CA THR A 42 8.69 -11.38 9.74
C THR A 42 7.65 -12.03 8.83
N ALA A 43 6.35 -11.80 9.10
CA ALA A 43 5.29 -12.26 8.21
C ALA A 43 5.40 -11.64 6.81
N LEU A 44 5.81 -10.37 6.72
CA LEU A 44 6.06 -9.67 5.46
C LEU A 44 7.25 -10.27 4.67
N PHE A 45 8.27 -10.79 5.35
CA PHE A 45 9.39 -11.49 4.68
C PHE A 45 8.97 -12.84 4.07
N ILE A 46 8.05 -13.55 4.74
CA ILE A 46 7.58 -14.87 4.31
C ILE A 46 6.59 -14.73 3.15
N ASN A 47 5.69 -13.74 3.21
CA ASN A 47 4.71 -13.50 2.17
C ASN A 47 5.28 -12.57 1.08
N THR A 48 5.96 -13.18 0.10
CA THR A 48 6.56 -12.48 -1.04
C THR A 48 5.57 -12.13 -2.15
N ASP A 49 4.34 -12.67 -2.12
CA ASP A 49 3.31 -12.40 -3.13
C ASP A 49 3.00 -10.91 -3.26
N LEU A 50 3.00 -10.20 -2.12
CA LEU A 50 2.76 -8.76 -2.12
C LEU A 50 3.86 -8.00 -2.85
N ALA A 51 5.12 -8.42 -2.70
CA ALA A 51 6.24 -7.76 -3.36
C ALA A 51 6.21 -7.96 -4.87
N HIS A 52 5.97 -9.19 -5.33
CA HIS A 52 5.87 -9.49 -6.76
C HIS A 52 4.67 -8.78 -7.40
N LYS A 53 3.54 -8.70 -6.70
CA LYS A 53 2.33 -8.05 -7.22
C LYS A 53 2.43 -6.52 -7.22
N ASN A 54 2.94 -5.94 -6.14
CA ASN A 54 3.05 -4.50 -5.97
C ASN A 54 4.18 -4.15 -5.01
N PHE A 55 5.40 -4.09 -5.57
CA PHE A 55 6.61 -3.76 -4.82
C PHE A 55 6.53 -2.41 -4.12
N VAL A 56 5.87 -1.40 -4.71
CA VAL A 56 5.71 -0.07 -4.08
C VAL A 56 4.91 -0.15 -2.78
N LYS A 57 3.81 -0.91 -2.78
CA LYS A 57 2.98 -1.13 -1.59
C LYS A 57 3.74 -1.95 -0.54
N TYR A 58 4.49 -2.97 -0.98
CA TYR A 58 5.38 -3.75 -0.13
C TYR A 58 6.40 -2.85 0.57
N ALA A 59 7.15 -2.05 -0.20
CA ALA A 59 8.18 -1.14 0.29
C ALA A 59 7.64 -0.13 1.31
N LYS A 60 6.44 0.43 1.08
CA LYS A 60 5.80 1.33 2.04
C LYS A 60 5.53 0.64 3.38
N LYS A 61 5.00 -0.58 3.36
CA LYS A 61 4.74 -1.37 4.57
C LYS A 61 6.04 -1.75 5.28
N PHE A 62 7.03 -2.20 4.51
CA PHE A 62 8.37 -2.50 5.00
C PHE A 62 9.00 -1.29 5.69
N ARG A 63 8.91 -0.10 5.09
CA ARG A 63 9.49 1.14 5.63
C ARG A 63 8.89 1.51 6.98
N THR A 64 7.57 1.39 7.14
CA THR A 64 6.91 1.66 8.41
C THR A 64 7.34 0.65 9.48
N LEU A 65 7.30 -0.64 9.16
CA LEU A 65 7.61 -1.70 10.12
C LEU A 65 9.10 -1.72 10.50
N GLY A 66 10.00 -1.56 9.53
CA GLY A 66 11.45 -1.54 9.75
C GLY A 66 11.91 -0.38 10.64
N ARG A 67 11.24 0.77 10.58
CA ARG A 67 11.52 1.91 11.49
C ARG A 67 11.16 1.61 12.94
N ILE A 68 10.12 0.80 13.16
CA ILE A 68 9.61 0.49 14.52
C ILE A 68 10.31 -0.75 15.09
N SER A 69 10.63 -1.74 14.25
CA SER A 69 11.13 -3.05 14.68
C SER A 69 12.53 -2.98 15.32
N GLY A 70 13.34 -1.96 14.99
CA GLY A 70 14.70 -1.81 15.49
C GLY A 70 15.64 -2.96 15.08
N TYR A 71 15.43 -3.53 13.88
CA TYR A 71 16.36 -4.50 13.31
C TYR A 71 17.60 -3.80 12.77
N GLU A 72 18.72 -4.52 12.77
CA GLU A 72 19.97 -4.08 12.15
C GLU A 72 19.80 -3.89 10.64
N ASP A 73 20.46 -2.87 10.11
CA ASP A 73 20.38 -2.49 8.70
C ASP A 73 20.74 -3.66 7.76
N ASN A 74 21.81 -4.40 8.09
CA ASN A 74 22.26 -5.55 7.30
C ASN A 74 21.19 -6.63 7.18
N LEU A 75 20.50 -6.96 8.28
CA LEU A 75 19.43 -7.96 8.27
C LEU A 75 18.28 -7.52 7.36
N LEU A 76 17.90 -6.24 7.42
CA LEU A 76 16.84 -5.70 6.58
C LEU A 76 17.23 -5.70 5.11
N ILE A 77 18.49 -5.37 4.79
CA ILE A 77 19.03 -5.43 3.42
C ILE A 77 19.02 -6.88 2.90
N ASP A 78 19.48 -7.85 3.70
CA ASP A 78 19.48 -9.26 3.32
C ASP A 78 18.05 -9.76 3.04
N LYS A 79 17.07 -9.33 3.86
CA LYS A 79 15.67 -9.69 3.64
C LYS A 79 15.09 -9.03 2.40
N LEU A 80 15.46 -7.79 2.09
CA LEU A 80 15.07 -7.16 0.82
C LEU A 80 15.63 -7.93 -0.37
N ASN A 81 16.89 -8.34 -0.34
CA ASN A 81 17.53 -9.13 -1.40
C ASN A 81 16.80 -10.43 -1.75
N LEU A 82 16.13 -11.04 -0.78
CA LEU A 82 15.38 -12.29 -0.99
C LEU A 82 14.03 -12.09 -1.69
N VAL A 83 13.49 -10.88 -1.66
CA VAL A 83 12.11 -10.58 -2.08
C VAL A 83 12.07 -9.86 -3.44
N ILE A 84 13.22 -9.38 -3.91
CA ILE A 84 13.36 -8.66 -5.17
C ILE A 84 13.29 -9.63 -6.37
N GLU A 85 12.61 -9.20 -7.44
CA GLU A 85 12.54 -9.95 -8.70
C GLU A 85 13.89 -9.99 -9.44
N LYS A 86 14.10 -11.02 -10.26
CA LYS A 86 15.36 -11.25 -10.99
C LYS A 86 15.80 -10.04 -11.83
N ASP A 87 14.85 -9.35 -12.47
CA ASP A 87 15.15 -8.22 -13.37
C ASP A 87 15.72 -7.02 -12.59
N ILE A 88 15.19 -6.75 -11.40
CA ILE A 88 15.69 -5.71 -10.49
C ILE A 88 17.06 -6.13 -9.94
N CYS A 89 17.27 -7.41 -9.62
CA CYS A 89 18.58 -7.93 -9.21
C CYS A 89 19.65 -7.73 -10.30
N LEU A 90 19.31 -7.99 -11.56
CA LEU A 90 20.21 -7.76 -12.70
C LEU A 90 20.57 -6.27 -12.84
N ALA A 91 19.58 -5.39 -12.75
CA ALA A 91 19.80 -3.95 -12.78
C ALA A 91 20.66 -3.46 -11.60
N LEU A 92 20.45 -4.02 -10.40
CA LEU A 92 21.26 -3.72 -9.21
C LEU A 92 22.73 -4.14 -9.37
N ILE A 93 22.99 -5.30 -10.00
CA ILE A 93 24.37 -5.74 -10.31
C ILE A 93 25.04 -4.73 -11.25
N GLY A 94 24.33 -4.28 -12.28
CA GLY A 94 24.82 -3.22 -13.18
C GLY A 94 25.13 -1.91 -12.45
N TYR A 95 24.27 -1.49 -11.53
CA TYR A 95 24.48 -0.31 -10.69
C TYR A 95 25.74 -0.44 -9.82
N LYS A 96 25.93 -1.61 -9.19
CA LYS A 96 27.08 -1.90 -8.30
C LYS A 96 28.42 -1.85 -9.03
N SER A 97 28.47 -2.15 -10.32
CA SER A 97 29.72 -2.08 -11.11
C SER A 97 30.29 -0.66 -11.23
N GLY A 98 29.49 0.38 -10.99
CA GLY A 98 29.94 1.78 -11.04
C GLY A 98 29.78 2.55 -9.73
N ASN A 99 29.09 2.00 -8.72
CA ASN A 99 28.71 2.72 -7.51
C ASN A 99 28.79 1.85 -6.25
N ASN A 100 28.97 2.48 -5.10
CA ASN A 100 28.85 1.80 -3.81
C ASN A 100 27.37 1.61 -3.43
N LEU A 101 27.03 0.42 -2.93
CA LEU A 101 25.68 0.15 -2.43
C LEU A 101 25.48 0.83 -1.06
N PRO A 102 24.29 1.43 -0.81
CA PRO A 102 23.98 1.98 0.50
C PRO A 102 24.06 0.91 1.60
N THR A 103 24.67 1.27 2.73
CA THR A 103 24.76 0.40 3.91
C THR A 103 23.56 0.54 4.84
N LYS A 104 22.84 1.66 4.76
CA LYS A 104 21.59 1.86 5.49
C LYS A 104 20.43 1.28 4.70
N TRP A 105 19.63 0.44 5.36
CA TRP A 105 18.50 -0.24 4.69
C TRP A 105 17.49 0.74 4.09
N GLY A 106 17.28 1.90 4.72
CA GLY A 106 16.33 2.90 4.25
C GLY A 106 16.74 3.53 2.92
N GLU A 107 18.04 3.82 2.77
CA GLU A 107 18.64 4.34 1.53
C GLU A 107 18.68 3.24 0.47
N TYR A 108 18.99 2.01 0.88
CA TYR A 108 18.95 0.84 0.00
C TYR A 108 17.56 0.58 -0.56
N LEU A 109 16.51 0.68 0.26
CA LEU A 109 15.12 0.54 -0.18
C LEU A 109 14.72 1.65 -1.17
N ASP A 110 15.20 2.87 -0.97
CA ASP A 110 14.93 3.99 -1.88
C ASP A 110 15.63 3.77 -3.24
N LEU A 111 16.86 3.24 -3.25
CA LEU A 111 17.55 2.80 -4.48
C LEU A 111 16.78 1.70 -5.22
N LEU A 112 16.28 0.69 -4.50
CA LEU A 112 15.47 -0.38 -5.10
C LEU A 112 14.20 0.17 -5.74
N LEU A 113 13.58 1.18 -5.14
CA LEU A 113 12.39 1.84 -5.70
C LEU A 113 12.72 2.66 -6.95
N GLU A 114 13.90 3.24 -7.03
CA GLU A 114 14.39 3.92 -8.24
C GLU A 114 14.58 2.92 -9.39
N ILE A 115 15.34 1.85 -9.13
CA ILE A 115 15.56 0.77 -10.10
C ILE A 115 14.23 0.13 -10.54
N PHE A 116 13.29 -0.08 -9.60
CA PHE A 116 11.97 -0.62 -9.91
C PHE A 116 11.21 0.25 -10.92
N LYS A 117 11.33 1.58 -10.85
CA LYS A 117 10.71 2.50 -11.80
C LYS A 117 11.34 2.41 -13.18
N ASP A 118 12.66 2.22 -13.24
CA ASP A 118 13.39 2.11 -14.50
C ASP A 118 13.14 0.77 -15.20
N VAL A 119 13.03 -0.31 -14.44
CA VAL A 119 12.76 -1.67 -14.97
C VAL A 119 11.28 -1.85 -15.34
N HIS A 120 10.37 -1.19 -14.63
CA HIS A 120 8.92 -1.29 -14.86
C HIS A 120 8.24 0.07 -15.05
N PRO A 121 8.58 0.82 -16.11
CA PRO A 121 7.98 2.13 -16.37
C PRO A 121 6.46 2.02 -16.59
N ASP A 122 5.98 0.89 -17.12
CA ASP A 122 4.58 0.55 -17.37
C ASP A 122 3.76 0.34 -16.08
N LYS A 123 4.39 -0.18 -15.01
CA LYS A 123 3.74 -0.40 -13.71
C LYS A 123 3.63 0.88 -12.88
N VAL A 124 4.41 1.91 -13.21
CA VAL A 124 4.47 3.19 -12.48
C VAL A 124 3.69 4.29 -13.21
N GLN A 125 3.75 4.30 -14.53
CA GLN A 125 3.04 5.24 -15.38
C GLN A 125 1.79 4.55 -15.92
N GLY A 126 0.69 4.65 -15.17
CA GLY A 126 -0.60 4.06 -15.55
C GLY A 126 -0.88 4.29 -17.03
N ARG A 127 -0.96 3.19 -17.80
CA ARG A 127 -1.14 3.08 -19.25
C ARG A 127 -1.77 4.33 -19.89
N VAL A 128 -0.93 5.29 -20.31
CA VAL A 128 -1.37 6.49 -21.04
C VAL A 128 -1.60 6.19 -22.54
N PHE A 129 -1.00 5.11 -23.05
CA PHE A 129 -1.22 4.67 -24.43
C PHE A 129 -1.91 3.31 -24.46
N GLY A 130 -3.25 3.35 -24.34
CA GLY A 130 -4.08 2.32 -24.94
C GLY A 130 -3.83 2.34 -26.44
N ARG A 131 -3.00 1.43 -26.94
CA ARG A 131 -3.07 1.02 -28.34
C ARG A 131 -4.04 -0.16 -28.37
N ASP A 132 -5.32 0.15 -28.49
CA ASP A 132 -6.29 -0.83 -28.95
C ASP A 132 -5.86 -1.26 -30.35
N LYS A 133 -5.24 -2.44 -30.44
CA LYS A 133 -5.16 -3.16 -31.70
C LYS A 133 -6.45 -3.97 -31.85
N GLY A 134 -7.44 -3.33 -32.45
CA GLY A 134 -8.55 -4.00 -33.11
C GLY A 134 -8.86 -3.27 -34.41
N PRO A 135 -8.54 -3.82 -35.58
CA PRO A 135 -9.09 -3.33 -36.84
C PRO A 135 -10.29 -4.18 -37.30
N SER A 136 -11.32 -3.45 -37.75
CA SER A 136 -12.52 -3.86 -38.55
C SER A 136 -13.67 -4.50 -37.76
N ASP A 137 -14.94 -4.09 -37.85
CA ASP A 137 -15.65 -3.36 -38.91
C ASP A 137 -16.84 -2.52 -38.39
N ALA A 138 -17.07 -1.43 -39.15
CA ALA A 138 -18.34 -0.72 -39.39
C ALA A 138 -19.20 -0.22 -38.22
N MET A 139 -19.13 1.09 -37.95
CA MET A 139 -20.33 1.93 -38.06
C MET A 139 -19.95 3.28 -38.66
N ASP A 140 -20.33 3.44 -39.93
CA ASP A 140 -20.39 4.71 -40.64
C ASP A 140 -21.45 5.59 -39.96
N VAL A 141 -21.01 6.68 -39.33
CA VAL A 141 -21.90 7.74 -38.81
C VAL A 141 -21.39 9.04 -39.39
N ASN A 142 -21.80 9.31 -40.62
CA ASN A 142 -21.90 10.68 -41.09
C ASN A 142 -23.33 10.93 -41.57
N SER A 143 -24.06 11.74 -40.81
CA SER A 143 -24.94 12.81 -41.29
C SER A 143 -25.99 13.12 -40.23
N VAL A 144 -25.67 14.07 -39.35
CA VAL A 144 -26.70 14.83 -38.63
C VAL A 144 -27.00 16.07 -39.47
N GLU A 145 -28.23 16.19 -39.95
CA GLU A 145 -28.94 17.48 -40.05
C GLU A 145 -30.43 17.25 -40.39
N THR A 146 -31.21 17.18 -39.32
CA THR A 146 -32.53 17.80 -39.13
C THR A 146 -33.33 18.21 -40.37
N LYS A 147 -34.47 17.55 -40.65
CA LYS A 147 -35.73 18.18 -41.11
C LYS A 147 -36.97 17.41 -40.60
N THR A 148 -37.58 17.99 -39.57
CA THR A 148 -39.03 18.09 -39.27
C THR A 148 -40.03 17.11 -39.89
N SER A 149 -40.79 16.51 -38.98
CA SER A 149 -42.05 15.77 -39.11
C SER A 149 -43.15 16.43 -39.96
N LYS A 150 -43.77 15.66 -40.88
CA LYS A 150 -45.24 15.65 -41.14
C LYS A 150 -45.68 14.54 -42.11
N GLY A 151 -46.67 13.74 -41.72
CA GLY A 151 -47.82 13.42 -42.58
C GLY A 151 -47.80 12.17 -43.49
N LYS A 152 -48.37 11.07 -42.96
CA LYS A 152 -49.49 10.26 -43.52
C LYS A 152 -49.70 10.17 -45.06
N LYS A 153 -49.84 8.90 -45.50
CA LYS A 153 -50.84 8.33 -46.44
C LYS A 153 -50.58 8.39 -47.96
N GLY A 154 -50.38 7.19 -48.54
CA GLY A 154 -51.21 6.69 -49.64
C GLY A 154 -50.69 6.79 -51.09
N LYS A 155 -50.55 5.61 -51.72
CA LYS A 155 -51.15 5.20 -53.00
C LYS A 155 -50.88 6.05 -54.27
N GLY A 156 -50.24 5.43 -55.28
CA GLY A 156 -50.59 5.66 -56.69
C GLY A 156 -49.45 5.71 -57.72
N LYS A 157 -49.37 4.63 -58.53
CA LYS A 157 -49.00 4.51 -59.96
C LYS A 157 -48.56 5.73 -60.80
N ALA A 158 -47.55 5.45 -61.65
CA ALA A 158 -47.30 5.90 -63.05
C ALA A 158 -47.01 7.40 -63.27
N LYS A 159 -46.30 7.89 -64.29
CA LYS A 159 -45.74 7.37 -65.56
C LYS A 159 -44.79 8.48 -66.07
N GLU A 160 -43.69 8.15 -66.72
CA GLU A 160 -43.30 8.70 -68.04
C GLU A 160 -42.33 7.72 -68.70
#